data_AF-A0A4P9YU98-F1
#
_entry.id   AF-A0A4P9YU98-F1
#
_cell.length_a   1.000
_cell.length_b   1.000
_cell.length_c   1.000
_cell.angle_alpha   90.00
_cell.angle_beta   90.00
_cell.angle_gamma   90.00
#
_symmetry.space_group_name_H-M   'P 1'
#
loop_
_entity.id
_entity.type
_entity.pdbx_description
1 polymer ?
#
loop_
_entity_poly.entity_id
_entity_poly.type
_entity_poly.pdbx_seq_one_letter_code
_entity_poly.pdbx_strand_id
1 'polypeptide(L)'
;MMMIVESKRQTEIAFRPFEPLAHQQATRKLASIEQLIEQAKYDEAKREAIDLIHQCLQGLRYYQTYDWRFLRSIVSVGYLGWIAYSLLFIVNTYVFEGGSRHLTSNIAPATKPEASSSVATRRFVYSYFDRRVLSACLWLLACWPWTLAASFRSHHRMLIGMWQLSCVVTSIFPLLPVEKGDDIMLVMAGGMATLVVGAVYLVKLAPRLHADASYNHSYYITLWQMLLIIVSMITTASSVRRLELRQGLSWWNQVAGWMTLGLSLVTPLLTSRQAQHYLHRLATIFLAFSPTFILLSISYPFRGWG
;
A
#
# COMPACT_ATOMS: atom_id res chain seq x y z
N MET A 1 -8.74 -8.77 -26.69
CA MET A 1 -7.26 -8.81 -26.72
C MET A 1 -6.64 -7.61 -27.43
N MET A 2 -7.08 -7.23 -28.65
CA MET A 2 -6.60 -5.99 -29.32
C MET A 2 -6.69 -4.73 -28.44
N MET A 3 -7.78 -4.55 -27.69
CA MET A 3 -7.93 -3.41 -26.75
C MET A 3 -6.96 -3.46 -25.55
N ILE A 4 -6.53 -4.65 -25.13
CA ILE A 4 -5.57 -4.83 -24.02
C ILE A 4 -4.17 -4.42 -24.47
N VAL A 5 -3.80 -4.75 -25.71
CA VAL A 5 -2.51 -4.42 -26.32
C VAL A 5 -2.37 -2.90 -26.50
N GLU A 6 -3.39 -2.21 -27.01
CA GLU A 6 -3.35 -0.77 -27.23
C GLU A 6 -3.29 0.01 -25.90
N SER A 7 -4.01 -0.45 -24.88
CA SER A 7 -3.97 0.13 -23.54
C SER A 7 -2.60 -0.04 -22.88
N LYS A 8 -1.94 -1.21 -22.99
CA LYS A 8 -0.59 -1.41 -22.44
C LYS A 8 0.48 -0.60 -23.18
N ARG A 9 0.34 -0.42 -24.50
CA ARG A 9 1.24 0.39 -25.33
C ARG A 9 1.28 1.86 -24.92
N GLN A 10 0.15 2.41 -24.45
CA GLN A 10 0.07 3.81 -24.03
C GLN A 10 0.61 4.07 -22.60
N THR A 11 0.81 3.02 -21.80
CA THR A 11 1.02 3.15 -20.36
C THR A 11 2.41 2.68 -19.90
N GLU A 12 3.12 1.88 -20.68
CA GLU A 12 4.44 1.36 -20.32
C GLU A 12 5.58 1.97 -21.15
N ILE A 13 6.61 2.47 -20.45
CA ILE A 13 7.79 3.14 -21.02
C ILE A 13 8.62 2.20 -21.92
N ALA A 14 8.45 0.88 -21.80
CA ALA A 14 9.16 -0.14 -22.57
C ALA A 14 8.25 -1.31 -23.02
N PHE A 15 7.07 -1.02 -23.54
CA PHE A 15 6.14 -2.03 -24.03
C PHE A 15 6.70 -2.80 -25.23
N ARG A 16 6.81 -4.13 -25.12
CA ARG A 16 7.05 -5.02 -26.28
C ARG A 16 5.78 -5.80 -26.61
N PRO A 17 5.18 -5.61 -27.79
CA PRO A 17 4.01 -6.37 -28.19
C PRO A 17 4.36 -7.84 -28.39
N PHE A 18 3.38 -8.71 -28.14
CA PHE A 18 3.48 -10.13 -28.47
C PHE A 18 3.41 -10.29 -29.99
N GLU A 19 4.56 -10.51 -30.65
CA GLU A 19 4.70 -10.55 -32.12
C GLU A 19 3.66 -11.40 -32.87
N PRO A 20 3.25 -12.61 -32.41
CA PRO A 20 2.32 -13.46 -33.15
C PRO A 20 0.90 -12.90 -33.33
N LEU A 21 0.51 -11.88 -32.55
CA LEU A 21 -0.83 -11.27 -32.56
C LEU A 21 -0.78 -9.76 -32.80
N ALA A 22 0.25 -9.27 -33.49
CA ALA A 22 0.32 -7.87 -33.89
C ALA A 22 -0.96 -7.47 -34.67
N HIS A 23 -1.44 -6.24 -34.44
CA HIS A 23 -2.78 -5.78 -34.79
C HIS A 23 -3.24 -6.17 -36.21
N GLN A 24 -2.34 -6.16 -37.20
CA GLN A 24 -2.63 -6.57 -38.58
C GLN A 24 -2.88 -8.08 -38.78
N GLN A 25 -2.20 -8.96 -38.05
CA GLN A 25 -2.33 -10.41 -38.22
C GLN A 25 -3.63 -10.95 -37.61
N ALA A 26 -4.07 -10.39 -36.48
CA ALA A 26 -5.30 -10.81 -35.83
C ALA A 26 -6.56 -10.47 -36.67
N THR A 27 -6.61 -9.28 -37.29
CA THR A 27 -7.72 -8.89 -38.17
C THR A 27 -7.72 -9.71 -39.47
N ARG A 28 -6.52 -10.02 -40.01
CA ARG A 28 -6.38 -10.89 -41.19
C ARG A 28 -6.84 -12.33 -40.91
N LYS A 29 -6.49 -12.89 -39.75
CA LYS A 29 -6.95 -14.23 -39.34
C LYS A 29 -8.47 -14.29 -39.13
N LEU A 30 -9.07 -13.24 -38.58
CA LEU A 30 -10.54 -13.16 -38.43
C LEU A 30 -11.25 -13.08 -39.80
N ALA A 31 -10.76 -12.24 -40.71
CA ALA A 31 -11.30 -12.14 -42.07
C ALA A 31 -11.15 -13.45 -42.88
N SER A 32 -10.05 -14.18 -42.68
CA SER A 32 -9.83 -15.51 -43.26
C SER A 32 -10.87 -16.52 -42.78
N ILE A 33 -11.15 -16.54 -41.47
CA ILE A 33 -12.17 -17.42 -40.87
C ILE A 33 -13.57 -17.09 -41.41
N GLU A 34 -13.93 -15.80 -41.52
CA GLU A 34 -15.22 -15.38 -42.10
C GLU A 34 -15.36 -15.82 -43.56
N GLN A 35 -14.33 -15.65 -44.39
CA GLN A 35 -14.35 -16.14 -45.78
C GLN A 35 -14.48 -17.66 -45.89
N LEU A 36 -13.85 -18.43 -44.99
CA LEU A 36 -13.97 -19.89 -44.99
C LEU A 36 -15.37 -20.36 -44.57
N ILE A 37 -16.05 -19.60 -43.71
CA ILE A 37 -17.45 -19.82 -43.32
C ILE A 37 -18.39 -19.51 -44.49
N GLU A 38 -18.17 -18.41 -45.21
CA GLU A 38 -18.95 -18.06 -46.42
C GLU A 38 -18.78 -19.09 -47.54
N GLN A 39 -17.62 -19.72 -47.65
CA GLN A 39 -17.34 -20.78 -48.62
C GLN A 39 -17.83 -22.18 -48.19
N ALA A 40 -18.56 -22.29 -47.08
CA ALA A 40 -19.03 -23.54 -46.47
C ALA A 40 -17.91 -24.57 -46.14
N LYS A 41 -16.66 -24.11 -45.96
CA LYS A 41 -15.50 -24.94 -45.58
C LYS A 41 -15.31 -24.97 -44.07
N TYR A 42 -16.30 -25.54 -43.38
CA TYR A 42 -16.37 -25.50 -41.91
C TYR A 42 -15.20 -26.20 -41.20
N ASP A 43 -14.65 -27.27 -41.77
CA ASP A 43 -13.53 -28.02 -41.17
C ASP A 43 -12.20 -27.26 -41.21
N GLU A 44 -12.00 -26.39 -42.21
CA GLU A 44 -10.83 -25.52 -42.31
C GLU A 44 -10.99 -24.30 -41.40
N ALA A 45 -12.19 -23.68 -41.40
CA ALA A 45 -12.52 -22.57 -40.51
C ALA A 45 -12.35 -22.96 -39.03
N LYS A 46 -12.77 -24.17 -38.65
CA LYS A 46 -12.62 -24.69 -37.28
C LYS A 46 -11.15 -24.85 -36.88
N ARG A 47 -10.29 -25.31 -37.79
CA ARG A 47 -8.85 -25.46 -37.53
C ARG A 47 -8.16 -24.11 -37.32
N GLU A 48 -8.45 -23.13 -38.17
CA GLU A 48 -7.91 -21.76 -37.99
C GLU A 48 -8.40 -21.10 -36.70
N ALA A 49 -9.69 -21.29 -36.35
CA ALA A 49 -10.24 -20.77 -35.11
C ALA A 49 -9.55 -21.36 -33.87
N ILE A 50 -9.25 -22.66 -33.86
CA ILE A 50 -8.53 -23.33 -32.76
C ILE A 50 -7.10 -22.80 -32.64
N ASP A 51 -6.38 -22.62 -33.75
CA ASP A 51 -5.04 -22.04 -33.74
C ASP A 51 -5.05 -20.59 -33.18
N LEU A 52 -6.03 -19.78 -33.59
CA LEU A 52 -6.20 -18.42 -33.09
C LEU A 52 -6.50 -18.38 -31.58
N ILE A 53 -7.34 -19.30 -31.07
CA ILE A 53 -7.63 -19.43 -29.64
C ILE A 53 -6.35 -19.77 -28.86
N HIS A 54 -5.54 -20.69 -29.38
CA HIS A 54 -4.29 -21.09 -28.73
C HIS A 54 -3.29 -19.93 -28.63
N GLN A 55 -3.18 -19.13 -29.69
CA GLN A 55 -2.34 -17.93 -29.72
C GLN A 55 -2.87 -16.84 -28.78
N CYS A 56 -4.20 -16.65 -28.72
CA CYS A 56 -4.83 -15.74 -27.76
C CYS A 56 -4.54 -16.15 -26.30
N LEU A 57 -4.65 -17.44 -25.98
CA LEU A 57 -4.32 -17.98 -24.65
C LEU A 57 -2.85 -17.77 -24.28
N GLN A 58 -1.93 -17.95 -25.22
CA GLN A 58 -0.50 -17.68 -24.98
C GLN A 58 -0.23 -16.19 -24.74
N GLY A 59 -0.84 -15.30 -25.53
CA GLY A 59 -0.67 -13.86 -25.30
C GLY A 59 -1.31 -13.40 -23.99
N LEU A 60 -2.46 -13.97 -23.59
CA LEU A 60 -3.06 -13.71 -22.27
C LEU A 60 -2.09 -14.08 -21.14
N ARG A 61 -1.45 -15.26 -21.25
CA ARG A 61 -0.46 -15.74 -20.28
C ARG A 61 0.81 -14.90 -20.28
N TYR A 62 1.27 -14.43 -21.44
CA TYR A 62 2.40 -13.51 -21.59
C TYR A 62 2.14 -12.19 -20.85
N TYR A 63 0.97 -11.58 -21.06
CA TYR A 63 0.62 -10.33 -20.38
C TYR A 63 0.39 -10.49 -18.88
N GLN A 64 -0.22 -11.59 -18.44
CA GLN A 64 -0.38 -11.90 -17.02
C GLN A 64 0.99 -12.15 -16.33
N THR A 65 1.96 -12.70 -17.07
CA THR A 65 3.34 -12.93 -16.61
C THR A 65 4.20 -11.65 -16.68
N TYR A 66 3.69 -10.56 -17.25
CA TYR A 66 4.41 -9.30 -17.31
C TYR A 66 4.23 -8.49 -16.01
N ASP A 67 3.03 -8.50 -15.45
CA ASP A 67 2.67 -7.65 -14.30
C ASP A 67 3.28 -8.12 -12.96
N TRP A 68 3.47 -9.43 -12.73
CA TRP A 68 4.07 -9.92 -11.48
C TRP A 68 5.57 -9.60 -11.35
N ARG A 69 6.30 -9.38 -12.45
CA ARG A 69 7.72 -9.00 -12.41
C ARG A 69 7.90 -7.55 -11.96
N PHE A 70 7.03 -6.66 -12.42
CA PHE A 70 6.98 -5.26 -11.99
C PHE A 70 6.59 -5.14 -10.52
N LEU A 71 5.57 -5.90 -10.08
CA LEU A 71 5.16 -5.92 -8.68
C LEU A 71 6.29 -6.44 -7.77
N ARG A 72 7.02 -7.49 -8.19
CA ARG A 72 8.16 -8.02 -7.43
C ARG A 72 9.36 -7.06 -7.37
N SER A 73 9.64 -6.29 -8.43
CA SER A 73 10.76 -5.35 -8.40
C SER A 73 10.51 -4.22 -7.39
N ILE A 74 9.31 -3.63 -7.39
CA ILE A 74 8.91 -2.59 -6.41
C ILE A 74 9.02 -3.10 -4.98
N VAL A 75 8.48 -4.30 -4.71
CA VAL A 75 8.52 -4.88 -3.37
C VAL A 75 9.97 -5.18 -2.94
N SER A 76 10.80 -5.70 -3.85
CA SER A 76 12.21 -5.97 -3.56
C SER A 76 13.02 -4.69 -3.27
N VAL A 77 12.77 -3.60 -4.00
CA VAL A 77 13.39 -2.28 -3.73
C VAL A 77 12.91 -1.73 -2.40
N GLY A 78 11.63 -1.89 -2.05
CA GLY A 78 11.09 -1.50 -0.75
C GLY A 78 11.76 -2.23 0.40
N TYR A 79 11.94 -3.55 0.29
CA TYR A 79 12.66 -4.34 1.29
C TYR A 79 14.15 -3.98 1.37
N LEU A 80 14.83 -3.80 0.24
CA LEU A 80 16.23 -3.38 0.21
C LEU A 80 16.42 -2.00 0.85
N GLY A 81 15.49 -1.07 0.61
CA GLY A 81 15.48 0.25 1.25
C GLY A 81 15.29 0.17 2.77
N TRP A 82 14.36 -0.68 3.24
CA TRP A 82 14.16 -0.91 4.67
C TRP A 82 15.34 -1.59 5.36
N ILE A 83 15.99 -2.55 4.69
CA ILE A 83 17.20 -3.20 5.18
C ILE A 83 18.33 -2.17 5.29
N ALA A 84 18.58 -1.38 4.25
CA ALA A 84 19.60 -0.34 4.25
C ALA A 84 19.35 0.73 5.32
N TYR A 85 18.10 1.19 5.47
CA TYR A 85 17.73 2.13 6.52
C TYR A 85 17.97 1.56 7.92
N SER A 86 17.56 0.31 8.17
CA SER A 86 17.76 -0.35 9.46
C SER A 86 19.26 -0.54 9.75
N LEU A 87 20.06 -0.89 8.74
CA LEU A 87 21.51 -1.01 8.85
C LEU A 87 22.17 0.33 9.16
N LEU A 88 21.79 1.40 8.45
CA LEU A 88 22.28 2.75 8.71
C LEU A 88 21.88 3.26 10.09
N PHE A 89 20.65 2.95 10.55
CA PHE A 89 20.19 3.27 11.89
C PHE A 89 21.02 2.55 12.96
N ILE A 90 21.24 1.25 12.80
CA ILE A 90 22.06 0.45 13.73
C ILE A 90 23.50 0.95 13.75
N VAL A 91 24.13 1.15 12.59
CA VAL A 91 25.50 1.69 12.54
C VAL A 91 25.55 3.07 13.20
N ASN A 92 24.56 3.92 12.97
CA ASN A 92 24.56 5.25 13.56
C ASN A 92 24.40 5.23 15.10
N THR A 93 23.51 4.39 15.61
CA THR A 93 23.23 4.30 17.05
C THR A 93 24.27 3.48 17.82
N TYR A 94 24.91 2.48 17.20
CA TYR A 94 25.84 1.59 17.90
C TYR A 94 27.31 1.85 17.59
N VAL A 95 27.66 2.32 16.39
CA VAL A 95 29.06 2.61 16.02
C VAL A 95 29.44 4.05 16.34
N PHE A 96 28.56 5.03 16.10
CA PHE A 96 28.86 6.45 16.36
C PHE A 96 28.48 6.92 17.78
N GLU A 97 27.44 6.36 18.41
CA GLU A 97 27.05 6.67 19.80
C GLU A 97 27.64 5.70 20.85
N GLY A 98 28.25 4.59 20.43
CA GLY A 98 28.79 3.53 21.30
C GLY A 98 30.10 3.84 22.02
N GLY A 99 30.74 4.98 21.74
CA GLY A 99 32.06 5.35 22.31
C GLY A 99 32.09 5.73 23.79
N SER A 100 30.97 5.65 24.54
CA SER A 100 30.95 6.10 25.95
C SER A 100 30.13 5.25 26.92
N ARG A 101 29.90 3.96 26.63
CA ARG A 101 29.29 3.05 27.63
C ARG A 101 30.02 1.71 27.74
N HIS A 102 31.34 1.77 27.86
CA HIS A 102 32.06 0.75 28.63
C HIS A 102 32.01 1.16 30.09
N LEU A 103 31.20 0.47 30.89
CA LEU A 103 31.53 0.02 32.25
C LEU A 103 30.33 -0.75 32.84
N THR A 104 30.52 -2.07 32.80
CA THR A 104 30.25 -3.05 33.87
C THR A 104 28.80 -3.40 34.27
N SER A 105 28.52 -4.67 33.99
CA SER A 105 27.97 -5.70 34.89
C SER A 105 26.51 -5.58 35.34
N ASN A 106 25.67 -6.41 34.73
CA ASN A 106 25.27 -7.67 35.37
C ASN A 106 24.57 -8.60 34.36
N ILE A 107 25.23 -9.73 34.11
CA ILE A 107 24.73 -10.85 33.32
C ILE A 107 23.80 -11.67 34.23
N ALA A 108 22.50 -11.66 33.93
CA ALA A 108 21.59 -12.72 34.37
C ALA A 108 21.56 -13.81 33.27
N PRO A 109 21.50 -15.10 33.62
CA PRO A 109 21.55 -16.18 32.65
C PRO A 109 20.28 -16.21 31.79
N ALA A 110 20.48 -16.27 30.47
CA ALA A 110 19.44 -16.36 29.47
C ALA A 110 18.67 -17.69 29.59
N THR A 111 17.37 -17.60 29.92
CA THR A 111 16.42 -18.69 29.67
C THR A 111 16.13 -18.76 28.18
N LYS A 112 16.56 -19.84 27.52
CA LYS A 112 16.30 -20.15 26.10
C LYS A 112 14.79 -20.18 25.79
N PRO A 113 14.29 -19.44 24.78
CA PRO A 113 12.95 -19.64 24.25
C PRO A 113 13.02 -20.20 22.82
N GLU A 114 13.76 -21.28 22.58
CA GLU A 114 13.85 -21.90 21.24
C GLU A 114 12.59 -22.71 20.86
N ALA A 115 11.73 -23.01 21.84
CA ALA A 115 10.46 -23.72 21.61
C ALA A 115 9.23 -22.80 21.41
N SER A 116 9.29 -21.55 21.87
CA SER A 116 8.14 -20.62 21.81
C SER A 116 8.09 -19.82 20.50
N SER A 117 9.21 -19.69 19.79
CA SER A 117 9.27 -19.00 18.50
C SER A 117 8.56 -19.79 17.39
N SER A 118 8.71 -21.11 17.34
CA SER A 118 8.11 -21.95 16.29
C SER A 118 6.58 -22.02 16.31
N VAL A 119 5.97 -21.98 17.51
CA VAL A 119 4.50 -21.97 17.67
C VAL A 119 3.91 -20.60 17.34
N ALA A 120 4.59 -19.52 17.70
CA ALA A 120 4.18 -18.17 17.37
C ALA A 120 4.23 -17.93 15.84
N THR A 121 5.29 -18.41 15.16
CA THR A 121 5.38 -18.32 13.70
C THR A 121 4.30 -19.14 13.02
N ARG A 122 3.98 -20.36 13.50
CA ARG A 122 2.89 -21.17 12.92
C ARG A 122 1.51 -20.55 13.11
N ARG A 123 1.21 -19.95 14.27
CA ARG A 123 -0.05 -19.23 14.52
C ARG A 123 -0.16 -17.97 13.67
N PHE A 124 0.95 -17.25 13.49
CA PHE A 124 1.03 -16.12 12.58
C PHE A 124 0.78 -16.54 11.13
N VAL A 125 1.40 -17.64 10.69
CA VAL A 125 1.18 -18.22 9.35
C VAL A 125 -0.28 -18.67 9.18
N TYR A 126 -0.91 -19.29 10.19
CA TYR A 126 -2.33 -19.68 10.13
C TYR A 126 -3.28 -18.48 10.03
N SER A 127 -2.91 -17.35 10.64
CA SER A 127 -3.67 -16.10 10.55
C SER A 127 -3.74 -15.52 9.13
N TYR A 128 -2.83 -15.90 8.22
CA TYR A 128 -2.92 -15.51 6.80
C TYR A 128 -3.95 -16.32 6.02
N PHE A 129 -4.30 -17.52 6.47
CA PHE A 129 -5.21 -18.42 5.76
C PHE A 129 -6.69 -18.17 6.06
N ASP A 130 -7.02 -17.70 7.27
CA ASP A 130 -8.39 -17.36 7.64
C ASP A 130 -8.48 -15.95 8.24
N ARG A 131 -9.13 -15.05 7.50
CA ARG A 131 -9.30 -13.64 7.88
C ARG A 131 -10.05 -13.47 9.20
N ARG A 132 -10.84 -14.48 9.60
CA ARG A 132 -11.59 -14.50 10.87
C ARG A 132 -10.66 -14.54 12.09
N VAL A 133 -9.48 -15.14 11.97
CA VAL A 133 -8.50 -15.21 13.05
C VAL A 133 -7.94 -13.83 13.39
N LEU A 134 -7.71 -12.97 12.39
CA LEU A 134 -7.27 -11.59 12.59
C LEU A 134 -8.32 -10.76 13.34
N SER A 135 -9.60 -10.88 12.97
CA SER A 135 -10.68 -10.22 13.69
C SER A 135 -10.79 -10.71 15.12
N ALA A 136 -10.70 -12.01 15.38
CA ALA A 136 -10.73 -12.57 16.74
C ALA A 136 -9.58 -12.04 17.62
N CYS A 137 -8.35 -11.97 17.07
CA CYS A 137 -7.21 -11.38 17.76
C CYS A 137 -7.42 -9.89 18.10
N LEU A 138 -8.03 -9.11 17.19
CA LEU A 138 -8.32 -7.69 17.43
C LEU A 138 -9.40 -7.47 18.49
N TRP A 139 -10.39 -8.35 18.60
CA TRP A 139 -11.36 -8.33 19.69
C TRP A 139 -10.71 -8.61 21.05
N LEU A 140 -9.78 -9.56 21.11
CA LEU A 140 -8.99 -9.80 22.33
C LEU A 140 -8.12 -8.60 22.70
N LEU A 141 -7.51 -7.93 21.71
CA LEU A 141 -6.73 -6.71 21.91
C LEU A 141 -7.58 -5.51 22.34
N ALA A 142 -8.84 -5.42 21.87
CA ALA A 142 -9.80 -4.41 22.31
C ALA A 142 -10.15 -4.58 23.80
N CYS A 143 -10.15 -5.82 24.30
CA CYS A 143 -10.44 -6.12 25.71
C CYS A 143 -9.21 -5.92 26.62
N TRP A 144 -8.00 -5.82 26.06
CA TRP A 144 -6.75 -5.67 26.82
C TRP A 144 -6.77 -4.54 27.87
N PRO A 145 -7.32 -3.33 27.61
CA PRO A 145 -7.35 -2.27 28.61
C PRO A 145 -8.16 -2.59 29.89
N TRP A 146 -8.98 -3.65 29.89
CA TRP A 146 -9.69 -4.10 31.08
C TRP A 146 -8.83 -4.91 32.04
N THR A 147 -7.66 -5.38 31.62
CA THR A 147 -6.67 -6.01 32.51
C THR A 147 -5.79 -4.97 33.23
N LEU A 148 -5.81 -3.70 32.79
CA LEU A 148 -5.10 -2.60 33.45
C LEU A 148 -5.78 -2.18 34.76
N ALA A 149 -4.96 -1.68 35.69
CA ALA A 149 -5.38 -1.23 37.02
C ALA A 149 -6.56 -0.24 36.96
N ALA A 150 -7.52 -0.40 37.87
CA ALA A 150 -8.74 0.41 37.93
C ALA A 150 -8.46 1.93 38.08
N SER A 151 -7.34 2.28 38.72
CA SER A 151 -6.85 3.66 38.87
C SER A 151 -6.43 4.30 37.54
N PHE A 152 -5.80 3.54 36.65
CA PHE A 152 -5.40 4.01 35.31
C PHE A 152 -6.62 4.14 34.37
N ARG A 153 -7.60 3.23 34.54
CA ARG A 153 -8.82 3.18 33.72
C ARG A 153 -9.71 4.40 33.91
N SER A 154 -9.84 4.91 35.13
CA SER A 154 -10.69 6.07 35.44
C SER A 154 -10.09 7.39 34.95
N HIS A 155 -8.75 7.50 34.97
CA HIS A 155 -8.01 8.68 34.55
C HIS A 155 -7.89 8.82 33.03
N HIS A 156 -7.76 7.71 32.29
CA HIS A 156 -7.56 7.71 30.82
C HIS A 156 -8.74 7.14 30.03
N ARG A 157 -9.98 7.39 30.47
CA ARG A 157 -11.20 6.85 29.84
C ARG A 157 -11.31 7.15 28.34
N MET A 158 -10.94 8.36 27.90
CA MET A 158 -10.98 8.75 26.49
C MET A 158 -9.98 7.95 25.63
N LEU A 159 -8.76 7.74 26.14
CA LEU A 159 -7.72 7.03 25.40
C LEU A 159 -8.06 5.54 25.23
N ILE A 160 -8.62 4.94 26.28
CA ILE A 160 -9.11 3.55 26.25
C ILE A 160 -10.29 3.41 25.29
N GLY A 161 -11.24 4.37 25.32
CA GLY A 161 -12.35 4.39 24.38
C GLY A 161 -11.90 4.49 22.92
N MET A 162 -10.92 5.37 22.62
CA MET A 162 -10.36 5.50 21.27
C MET A 162 -9.60 4.25 20.82
N TRP A 163 -8.87 3.60 21.73
CA TRP A 163 -8.19 2.33 21.46
C TRP A 163 -9.18 1.22 21.11
N GLN A 164 -10.23 1.05 21.92
CA GLN A 164 -11.28 0.06 21.70
C GLN A 164 -11.99 0.29 20.37
N LEU A 165 -12.37 1.53 20.10
CA LEU A 165 -12.99 1.92 18.83
C LEU A 165 -12.07 1.58 17.65
N SER A 166 -10.78 1.92 17.72
CA SER A 166 -9.82 1.59 16.67
C SER A 166 -9.72 0.09 16.44
N CYS A 167 -9.60 -0.72 17.51
CA CYS A 167 -9.51 -2.17 17.39
C CYS A 167 -10.78 -2.78 16.77
N VAL A 168 -11.96 -2.31 17.19
CA VAL A 168 -13.25 -2.78 16.64
C VAL A 168 -13.38 -2.38 15.17
N VAL A 169 -13.09 -1.13 14.81
CA VAL A 169 -13.14 -0.68 13.41
C VAL A 169 -12.16 -1.47 12.54
N THR A 170 -10.92 -1.69 13.01
CA THR A 170 -9.93 -2.51 12.29
C THR A 170 -10.36 -3.98 12.20
N SER A 171 -11.15 -4.50 13.15
CA SER A 171 -11.64 -5.89 13.11
C SER A 171 -12.68 -6.15 12.01
N ILE A 172 -13.32 -5.10 11.49
CA ILE A 172 -14.32 -5.19 10.41
C ILE A 172 -13.62 -5.41 9.05
N PHE A 173 -12.41 -4.86 8.86
CA PHE A 173 -11.68 -4.95 7.60
C PHE A 173 -11.37 -6.39 7.15
N PRO A 174 -10.88 -7.32 8.00
CA PRO A 174 -10.70 -8.72 7.62
C PRO A 174 -12.00 -9.45 7.27
N LEU A 175 -13.14 -9.01 7.80
CA LEU A 175 -14.46 -9.60 7.55
C LEU A 175 -15.11 -9.09 6.26
N LEU A 176 -14.63 -7.98 5.70
CA LEU A 176 -15.16 -7.49 4.43
C LEU A 176 -14.80 -8.46 3.27
N PRO A 177 -15.76 -8.78 2.39
CA PRO A 177 -15.48 -9.59 1.21
C PRO A 177 -14.48 -8.85 0.32
N VAL A 178 -13.44 -9.56 -0.14
CA VAL A 178 -12.36 -8.98 -0.97
C VAL A 178 -12.84 -8.49 -2.33
N GLU A 179 -14.05 -8.88 -2.72
CA GLU A 179 -14.62 -8.60 -4.04
C GLU A 179 -15.42 -7.30 -4.10
N LYS A 180 -15.59 -6.58 -2.98
CA LYS A 180 -16.31 -5.30 -3.01
C LYS A 180 -15.58 -4.32 -3.93
N GLY A 181 -16.34 -3.63 -4.78
CA GLY A 181 -15.82 -2.69 -5.77
C GLY A 181 -14.89 -1.65 -5.15
N ASP A 182 -14.13 -0.94 -6.00
CA ASP A 182 -13.28 0.17 -5.55
C ASP A 182 -14.19 1.32 -5.04
N ASP A 183 -14.64 1.23 -3.77
CA ASP A 183 -15.49 2.22 -3.12
C ASP A 183 -14.65 3.47 -2.81
N ILE A 184 -14.47 4.31 -3.83
CA ILE A 184 -13.68 5.53 -3.75
C ILE A 184 -14.11 6.43 -2.58
N MET A 185 -15.41 6.45 -2.25
CA MET A 185 -15.92 7.25 -1.13
C MET A 185 -15.31 6.83 0.21
N LEU A 186 -15.03 5.53 0.42
CA LEU A 186 -14.41 5.04 1.64
C LEU A 186 -12.94 5.48 1.73
N VAL A 187 -12.23 5.44 0.60
CA VAL A 187 -10.85 5.95 0.49
C VAL A 187 -10.80 7.44 0.79
N MET A 188 -11.71 8.22 0.20
CA MET A 188 -11.78 9.66 0.43
C MET A 188 -12.16 9.98 1.88
N ALA A 189 -13.09 9.24 2.47
CA ALA A 189 -13.46 9.40 3.88
C ALA A 189 -12.28 9.10 4.82
N GLY A 190 -11.49 8.07 4.53
CA GLY A 190 -10.25 7.78 5.25
C GLY A 190 -9.22 8.90 5.14
N GLY A 191 -8.99 9.42 3.93
CA GLY A 191 -8.13 10.58 3.70
C GLY A 191 -8.59 11.83 4.47
N MET A 192 -9.89 12.14 4.43
CA MET A 192 -10.49 13.23 5.20
C MET A 192 -10.30 13.05 6.71
N ALA A 193 -10.51 11.84 7.24
CA ALA A 193 -10.27 11.54 8.65
C ALA A 193 -8.80 11.79 9.04
N THR A 194 -7.84 11.40 8.19
CA THR A 194 -6.41 11.68 8.45
C THR A 194 -6.07 13.17 8.41
N LEU A 195 -6.70 13.96 7.53
CA LEU A 195 -6.57 15.42 7.52
C LEU A 195 -7.14 16.05 8.79
N VAL A 196 -8.28 15.58 9.28
CA VAL A 196 -8.85 16.04 10.55
C VAL A 196 -7.91 15.74 11.72
N VAL A 197 -7.29 14.56 11.75
CA VAL A 197 -6.28 14.22 12.78
C VAL A 197 -5.08 15.18 12.70
N GLY A 198 -4.57 15.47 11.50
CA GLY A 198 -3.50 16.46 11.29
C GLY A 198 -3.90 17.87 11.74
N ALA A 199 -5.12 18.32 11.43
CA ALA A 199 -5.64 19.61 11.86
C ALA A 199 -5.81 19.70 13.39
N VAL A 200 -6.34 18.65 14.02
CA VAL A 200 -6.46 18.58 15.49
C VAL A 200 -5.08 18.62 16.15
N TYR A 201 -4.09 17.93 15.58
CA TYR A 201 -2.70 18.03 16.03
C TYR A 201 -2.19 19.48 15.97
N LEU A 202 -2.38 20.16 14.84
CA LEU A 202 -1.92 21.55 14.64
C LEU A 202 -2.64 22.56 15.55
N VAL A 203 -3.93 22.39 15.82
CA VAL A 203 -4.71 23.38 16.57
C VAL A 203 -4.65 23.14 18.08
N LYS A 204 -4.63 21.88 18.54
CA LYS A 204 -4.72 21.57 19.98
C LYS A 204 -3.38 21.19 20.59
N LEU A 205 -2.54 20.47 19.87
CA LEU A 205 -1.32 19.87 20.43
C LEU A 205 -0.07 20.70 20.11
N ALA A 206 0.04 21.23 18.88
CA ALA A 206 1.19 22.04 18.48
C ALA A 206 1.35 23.35 19.30
N PRO A 207 0.27 24.08 19.68
CA PRO A 207 0.33 25.24 20.60
C PRO A 207 0.92 24.93 21.97
N ARG A 208 0.66 23.72 22.49
CA ARG A 208 1.15 23.28 23.79
C ARG A 208 2.65 22.96 23.78
N LEU A 209 3.23 22.80 22.59
CA LEU A 209 4.63 22.45 22.37
C LEU A 209 5.45 23.64 21.82
N HIS A 210 4.88 24.86 21.79
CA HIS A 210 5.53 26.07 21.24
C HIS A 210 6.81 26.49 21.97
N ALA A 211 7.03 26.02 23.22
CA ALA A 211 8.18 26.41 24.02
C ALA A 211 9.52 25.88 23.45
N ASP A 212 9.48 24.89 22.56
CA ASP A 212 10.68 24.32 21.96
C ASP A 212 11.13 25.08 20.71
N ALA A 213 12.44 25.33 20.61
CA ALA A 213 13.06 25.93 19.42
C ALA A 213 12.82 25.13 18.12
N SER A 214 12.39 23.87 18.21
CA SER A 214 12.04 23.01 17.07
C SER A 214 10.59 23.18 16.57
N TYR A 215 9.75 23.97 17.26
CA TYR A 215 8.32 24.11 16.97
C TYR A 215 8.03 24.54 15.52
N ASN A 216 8.71 25.58 15.02
CA ASN A 216 8.45 26.12 13.68
C ASN A 216 8.75 25.07 12.59
N HIS A 217 9.84 24.31 12.71
CA HIS A 217 10.20 23.30 11.73
C HIS A 217 9.14 22.19 11.68
N SER A 218 8.74 21.69 12.84
CA SER A 218 7.70 20.67 13.03
C SER A 218 6.33 21.09 12.48
N TYR A 219 5.97 22.36 12.65
CA TYR A 219 4.75 22.95 12.14
C TYR A 219 4.70 22.90 10.61
N TYR A 220 5.75 23.39 9.93
CA TYR A 220 5.81 23.39 8.46
C TYR A 220 5.88 21.97 7.87
N ILE A 221 6.55 21.03 8.54
CA ILE A 221 6.58 19.62 8.10
C ILE A 221 5.18 18.99 8.17
N THR A 222 4.43 19.27 9.23
CA THR A 222 3.06 18.75 9.36
C THR A 222 2.15 19.33 8.28
N LEU A 223 2.26 20.63 8.00
CA LEU A 223 1.52 21.26 6.89
C LEU A 223 1.88 20.65 5.54
N TRP A 224 3.17 20.39 5.31
CA TRP A 224 3.64 19.73 4.10
C TRP A 224 3.05 18.33 3.93
N GLN A 225 3.01 17.53 5.00
CA GLN A 225 2.38 16.20 4.97
C GLN A 225 0.88 16.26 4.67
N MET A 226 0.16 17.22 5.27
CA MET A 226 -1.26 17.43 4.97
C MET A 226 -1.49 17.82 3.51
N LEU A 227 -0.60 18.64 2.93
CA LEU A 227 -0.65 18.97 1.50
C LEU A 227 -0.46 17.73 0.63
N LEU A 228 0.50 16.86 0.96
CA LEU A 228 0.72 15.60 0.23
C LEU A 228 -0.48 14.66 0.32
N ILE A 229 -1.19 14.62 1.45
CA ILE A 229 -2.45 13.88 1.58
C ILE A 229 -3.50 14.44 0.61
N ILE A 230 -3.68 15.76 0.56
CA ILE A 230 -4.63 16.39 -0.37
C ILE A 230 -4.28 16.08 -1.83
N VAL A 231 -3.00 16.20 -2.20
CA VAL A 231 -2.52 15.86 -3.55
C VAL A 231 -2.81 14.39 -3.85
N SER A 232 -2.52 13.47 -2.91
CA SER A 232 -2.81 12.04 -3.09
C SER A 232 -4.29 11.75 -3.31
N MET A 233 -5.19 12.45 -2.60
CA MET A 233 -6.63 12.32 -2.78
C MET A 233 -7.09 12.84 -4.14
N ILE A 234 -6.57 13.98 -4.60
CA ILE A 234 -6.90 14.54 -5.92
C ILE A 234 -6.37 13.63 -7.04
N THR A 235 -5.14 13.16 -6.93
CA THR A 235 -4.55 12.20 -7.89
C THR A 235 -5.37 10.91 -7.93
N THR A 236 -5.82 10.42 -6.78
CA THR A 236 -6.67 9.22 -6.67
C THR A 236 -8.04 9.46 -7.30
N ALA A 237 -8.72 10.56 -6.98
CA ALA A 237 -10.02 10.93 -7.52
C ALA A 237 -10.00 11.10 -9.05
N SER A 238 -9.01 11.82 -9.55
CA SER A 238 -8.84 12.04 -10.98
C SER A 238 -8.45 10.77 -11.73
N SER A 239 -7.71 9.86 -11.08
CA SER A 239 -7.35 8.55 -11.63
C SER A 239 -8.59 7.66 -11.79
N VAL A 240 -9.40 7.53 -10.74
CA VAL A 240 -10.65 6.74 -10.79
C VAL A 240 -11.60 7.30 -11.84
N ARG A 241 -11.81 8.62 -11.89
CA ARG A 241 -12.69 9.26 -12.88
C ARG A 241 -12.25 9.01 -14.33
N ARG A 242 -10.94 8.99 -14.60
CA ARG A 242 -10.41 8.69 -15.95
C ARG A 242 -10.59 7.22 -16.32
N LEU A 243 -10.50 6.34 -15.34
CA LEU A 243 -10.73 4.90 -15.52
C LEU A 243 -12.21 4.62 -15.82
N GLU A 244 -13.13 5.29 -15.13
CA GLU A 244 -14.56 5.23 -15.44
C GLU A 244 -14.86 5.69 -16.88
N LEU A 245 -14.13 6.70 -17.37
CA LEU A 245 -14.24 7.20 -18.74
C LEU A 245 -13.48 6.34 -19.78
N ARG A 246 -12.86 5.21 -19.37
CA ARG A 246 -12.04 4.32 -20.22
C ARG A 246 -10.85 5.01 -20.92
N GLN A 247 -10.36 6.12 -20.39
CA GLN A 247 -9.30 6.93 -21.02
C GLN A 247 -7.88 6.55 -20.56
N GLY A 248 -7.74 5.50 -19.75
CA GLY A 248 -6.45 5.13 -19.15
C GLY A 248 -5.95 6.17 -18.13
N LEU A 249 -4.80 5.91 -17.51
CA LEU A 249 -4.21 6.83 -16.56
C LEU A 249 -3.42 7.92 -17.29
N SER A 250 -3.67 9.18 -16.94
CA SER A 250 -2.83 10.26 -17.47
C SER A 250 -1.41 10.12 -16.93
N TRP A 251 -0.44 10.51 -17.75
CA TRP A 251 0.95 10.59 -17.32
C TRP A 251 1.12 11.51 -16.10
N TRP A 252 0.34 12.60 -16.04
CA TRP A 252 0.32 13.54 -14.91
C TRP A 252 -0.05 12.87 -13.59
N ASN A 253 -1.02 11.95 -13.62
CA ASN A 253 -1.44 11.22 -12.43
C ASN A 253 -0.38 10.22 -11.99
N GLN A 254 0.31 9.57 -12.94
CA GLN A 254 1.41 8.64 -12.64
C GLN A 254 2.57 9.37 -11.97
N VAL A 255 3.03 10.48 -12.55
CA VAL A 255 4.14 11.28 -11.99
C VAL A 255 3.75 11.84 -10.62
N ALA A 256 2.55 12.41 -10.49
CA ALA A 256 2.07 12.92 -9.21
C ALA A 256 2.01 11.82 -8.13
N GLY A 257 1.57 10.60 -8.49
CA GLY A 257 1.54 9.46 -7.58
C GLY A 257 2.93 9.07 -7.10
N TRP A 258 3.88 8.87 -8.00
CA TRP A 258 5.26 8.52 -7.65
C TRP A 258 5.97 9.59 -6.82
N MET A 259 5.79 10.87 -7.19
CA MET A 259 6.36 12.00 -6.46
C MET A 259 5.78 12.08 -5.05
N THR A 260 4.46 11.93 -4.91
CA THR A 260 3.78 11.98 -3.61
C THR A 260 4.18 10.79 -2.71
N LEU A 261 4.35 9.60 -3.28
CA LEU A 261 4.87 8.42 -2.57
C LEU A 261 6.30 8.65 -2.03
N GLY A 262 7.22 9.07 -2.90
CA GLY A 262 8.61 9.30 -2.49
C GLY A 262 8.71 10.41 -1.44
N LEU A 263 7.98 11.51 -1.64
CA LEU A 263 8.11 12.70 -0.82
C LEU A 263 7.46 12.53 0.56
N SER A 264 6.35 11.79 0.65
CA SER A 264 5.71 11.47 1.93
C SER A 264 6.55 10.53 2.80
N LEU A 265 7.27 9.58 2.21
CA LEU A 265 8.12 8.62 2.94
C LEU A 265 9.49 9.19 3.33
N VAL A 266 10.07 10.07 2.52
CA VAL A 266 11.41 10.64 2.78
C VAL A 266 11.38 11.70 3.89
N THR A 267 10.30 12.48 3.96
CA THR A 267 10.13 13.59 4.91
C THR A 267 10.31 13.20 6.40
N PRO A 268 9.69 12.14 6.95
CA PRO A 268 9.92 11.74 8.35
C PRO A 268 11.36 11.26 8.61
N LEU A 269 12.06 10.74 7.59
CA LEU A 269 13.45 10.27 7.73
C LEU A 269 14.42 11.44 7.88
N LEU A 270 14.21 12.51 7.11
CA LEU A 270 15.02 13.73 7.16
C LEU A 270 14.84 14.47 8.50
N THR A 271 13.64 14.47 9.05
CA THR A 271 13.34 15.14 10.34
C THR A 271 13.79 14.33 11.57
N SER A 272 13.98 13.01 11.46
CA SER A 272 14.29 12.14 12.62
C SER A 272 15.63 12.43 13.31
N ARG A 273 16.50 13.26 12.72
CA ARG A 273 17.79 13.66 13.30
C ARG A 273 17.70 14.70 14.42
N GLN A 274 16.55 15.35 14.62
CA GLN A 274 16.36 16.35 15.67
C GLN A 274 15.63 15.76 16.88
N ALA A 275 16.09 16.10 18.09
CA ALA A 275 15.52 15.69 19.37
C ALA A 275 14.11 16.30 19.56
N GLN A 276 13.12 15.62 18.99
CA GLN A 276 11.71 16.04 18.99
C GLN A 276 10.93 15.25 20.05
N HIS A 277 9.91 15.88 20.64
CA HIS A 277 8.95 15.17 21.49
C HIS A 277 8.32 13.98 20.75
N TYR A 278 8.19 12.85 21.44
CA TYR A 278 7.72 11.58 20.87
C TYR A 278 6.34 11.69 20.19
N LEU A 279 5.46 12.57 20.68
CA LEU A 279 4.13 12.82 20.09
C LEU A 279 4.22 13.44 18.70
N HIS A 280 5.15 14.38 18.48
CA HIS A 280 5.32 14.98 17.16
C HIS A 280 5.86 13.94 16.18
N ARG A 281 6.85 13.15 16.61
CA ARG A 281 7.41 12.08 15.78
C ARG A 281 6.36 11.05 15.39
N LEU A 282 5.50 10.65 16.34
CA LEU A 282 4.40 9.73 16.08
C LEU A 282 3.40 10.30 15.08
N ALA A 283 2.98 11.55 15.26
CA ALA A 283 2.04 12.23 14.36
C ALA A 283 2.60 12.36 12.93
N THR A 284 3.86 12.79 12.80
CA THR A 284 4.52 12.95 11.49
C THR A 284 4.68 11.62 10.77
N ILE A 285 5.03 10.53 11.47
CA ILE A 285 5.11 9.19 10.88
C ILE A 285 3.72 8.70 10.44
N PHE A 286 2.69 8.89 11.28
CA PHE A 286 1.32 8.52 10.92
C PHE A 286 0.83 9.25 9.66
N LEU A 287 1.05 10.56 9.58
CA LEU A 287 0.67 11.36 8.42
C LEU A 287 1.47 10.98 7.15
N ALA A 288 2.74 10.63 7.30
CA ALA A 288 3.61 10.21 6.18
C ALA A 288 3.13 8.94 5.46
N PHE A 289 2.50 8.00 6.17
CA PHE A 289 1.99 6.78 5.56
C PHE A 289 0.61 6.97 4.88
N SER A 290 -0.14 8.03 5.23
CA SER A 290 -1.48 8.27 4.70
C SER A 290 -1.51 8.40 3.16
N PRO A 291 -0.67 9.24 2.51
CA PRO A 291 -0.63 9.33 1.04
C PRO A 291 -0.30 8.00 0.36
N THR A 292 0.54 7.18 1.01
CA THR A 292 0.90 5.86 0.50
C THR A 292 -0.30 4.91 0.53
N PHE A 293 -1.06 4.87 1.63
CA PHE A 293 -2.27 4.05 1.71
C PHE A 293 -3.35 4.51 0.73
N ILE A 294 -3.53 5.82 0.56
CA ILE A 294 -4.51 6.38 -0.38
C ILE A 294 -4.15 6.00 -1.82
N LEU A 295 -2.88 6.15 -2.23
CA LEU A 295 -2.45 5.81 -3.59
C LEU A 295 -2.50 4.30 -3.87
N LEU A 296 -2.16 3.46 -2.88
CA LEU A 296 -2.23 2.00 -3.02
C LEU A 296 -3.66 1.44 -2.92
N SER A 297 -4.62 2.22 -2.42
CA SER A 297 -6.03 1.82 -2.30
C SER A 297 -6.74 1.71 -3.64
N ILE A 298 -6.21 2.37 -4.68
CA ILE A 298 -6.54 2.02 -6.05
C ILE A 298 -5.82 0.71 -6.32
N SER A 299 -6.47 -0.39 -5.93
CA SER A 299 -6.17 -1.66 -6.55
C SER A 299 -6.31 -1.46 -8.05
N TYR A 300 -5.30 -1.84 -8.82
CA TYR A 300 -5.38 -1.92 -10.27
C TYR A 300 -5.71 -3.38 -10.62
N PRO A 301 -6.94 -3.89 -10.37
CA PRO A 301 -7.31 -5.14 -10.96
C PRO A 301 -7.56 -4.87 -12.45
N PHE A 302 -7.07 -5.78 -13.28
CA PHE A 302 -7.55 -6.00 -14.64
C PHE A 302 -9.05 -6.37 -14.61
N ARG A 303 -9.93 -5.47 -14.16
CA ARG A 303 -11.38 -5.68 -14.12
C ARG A 303 -11.95 -5.36 -15.50
N GLY A 304 -12.21 -6.44 -16.24
CA GLY A 304 -13.42 -6.59 -17.02
C GLY A 304 -13.51 -5.81 -18.33
N TRP A 305 -12.90 -6.35 -19.38
CA TRP A 305 -13.55 -6.33 -20.70
C TRP A 305 -14.17 -7.72 -20.89
N GLY A 306 -15.40 -7.86 -20.39
CA GLY A 306 -16.37 -8.82 -20.93
C GLY A 306 -17.19 -8.09 -21.98
#